data_AF-A0A4R1HLF0-F1
#
_entry.id   AF-A0A4R1HLF0-F1
#
_cell.length_a   1.000
_cell.length_b   1.000
_cell.length_c   1.000
_cell.angle_alpha   90.00
_cell.angle_beta   90.00
_cell.angle_gamma   90.00
#
_symmetry.space_group_name_H-M   'P 1'
#
loop_
_entity.id
_entity.type
_entity.pdbx_description
1 polymer ?
#
loop_
_entity_poly.entity_id
_entity_poly.type
_entity_poly.pdbx_seq_one_letter_code
_entity_poly.pdbx_strand_id
1 'polypeptide(L)'
;MTAARPAPGTDAGEWIDTLRRCPDAGDELVALLPENGPLFDGRDAPEATRIRGYVLAAFADAGMPDAALPYVRESLELGAEAYEIAGAAIGVRGHPDPPADVVAALGRAVRHLVAIDATVSFESYRPSWPFTSPTTGTQEVITTLVALASSHPTARAVLLGLAGESRRLPAAARARVAEAVAALPEDAPEPVHPCCSSTAVIPDGVGTGPVELEDQDGGHIGFDEFVVGRPSVVTFFHTRCENPYKCSATVSRLVALRRALDAGGPTVRIAGITYDPAFDRPDRLRTYGADRGLCFGPDTRFFRAVSGFDELRARFDLGVGYGASTVGRHRIELHVLDAGGRVTASFTRVGWEPEEVLAALDRASGS
;
A
#
# COMPACT_ATOMS: atom_id res chain seq x y z
N MET A 1 24.89 0.04 8.68
CA MET A 1 25.17 -1.39 8.93
C MET A 1 24.01 -2.17 8.34
N THR A 2 24.21 -3.23 7.56
CA THR A 2 23.10 -4.09 7.14
C THR A 2 22.46 -4.64 8.41
N ALA A 3 21.20 -4.29 8.68
CA ALA A 3 20.44 -4.85 9.79
C ALA A 3 20.44 -6.37 9.62
N ALA A 4 21.30 -7.06 10.36
CA ALA A 4 21.47 -8.49 10.25
C ALA A 4 20.12 -9.14 10.56
N ARG A 5 19.77 -10.17 9.77
CA ARG A 5 18.60 -11.03 10.03
C ARG A 5 18.61 -11.39 11.52
N PRO A 6 17.47 -11.26 12.24
CA PRO A 6 17.44 -11.58 13.65
C PRO A 6 17.86 -13.05 13.80
N ALA A 7 18.63 -13.36 14.84
CA ALA A 7 19.03 -14.73 15.12
C ALA A 7 17.76 -15.60 15.18
N PRO A 8 17.77 -16.84 14.66
CA PRO A 8 16.63 -17.73 14.76
C PRO A 8 16.15 -17.83 16.21
N GLY A 9 14.89 -17.47 16.48
CA GLY A 9 14.32 -17.47 17.83
C GLY A 9 14.27 -16.12 18.55
N THR A 10 14.76 -15.02 17.95
CA THR A 10 14.57 -13.67 18.52
C THR A 10 13.09 -13.26 18.39
N ASP A 11 12.46 -12.84 19.49
CA ASP A 11 11.13 -12.25 19.43
C ASP A 11 11.21 -10.96 18.62
N ALA A 12 10.46 -10.91 17.52
CA ALA A 12 10.48 -9.77 16.62
C ALA A 12 10.05 -8.47 17.33
N GLY A 13 9.20 -8.57 18.36
CA GLY A 13 8.87 -7.43 19.22
C GLY A 13 10.07 -6.87 19.99
N GLU A 14 10.84 -7.74 20.64
CA GLU A 14 12.05 -7.35 21.41
C GLU A 14 13.12 -6.72 20.51
N TRP A 15 13.23 -7.23 19.28
CA TRP A 15 14.16 -6.66 18.30
C TRP A 15 13.75 -5.26 17.87
N ILE A 16 12.48 -5.06 17.55
CA ILE A 16 11.93 -3.73 17.22
C ILE A 16 12.11 -2.79 18.40
N ASP A 17 11.86 -3.24 19.63
CA ASP A 17 12.06 -2.44 20.84
C ASP A 17 13.53 -2.04 21.05
N THR A 18 14.47 -2.88 20.63
CA THR A 18 15.89 -2.56 20.69
C THR A 18 16.24 -1.44 19.72
N LEU A 19 15.74 -1.51 18.48
CA LEU A 19 15.93 -0.44 17.49
C LEU A 19 15.23 0.85 17.92
N ARG A 20 14.00 0.76 18.43
CA ARG A 20 13.20 1.89 18.94
C ARG A 20 13.91 2.70 20.01
N ARG A 21 14.74 2.07 20.86
CA ARG A 21 15.51 2.74 21.93
C ARG A 21 16.80 3.38 21.45
N CYS A 22 17.20 3.15 20.21
CA CYS A 22 18.39 3.73 19.61
C CYS A 22 17.99 4.96 18.78
N PRO A 23 18.41 6.18 19.17
CA PRO A 23 18.30 7.34 18.30
C PRO A 23 18.99 7.03 16.97
N ASP A 24 18.39 7.48 15.86
CA ASP A 24 18.90 7.32 14.49
C ASP A 24 18.87 5.89 13.91
N ALA A 25 18.18 4.94 14.56
CA ALA A 25 17.98 3.58 14.02
C ALA A 25 16.89 3.48 12.93
N GLY A 26 16.55 4.61 12.31
CA GLY A 26 15.50 4.70 11.30
C GLY A 26 15.78 3.86 10.05
N ASP A 27 17.02 3.84 9.57
CA ASP A 27 17.38 3.04 8.39
C ASP A 27 17.26 1.53 8.66
N GLU A 28 17.63 1.08 9.86
CA GLU A 28 17.45 -0.30 10.30
C GLU A 28 15.97 -0.68 10.37
N LEU A 29 15.10 0.21 10.87
CA LEU A 29 13.65 -0.01 10.87
C LEU A 29 13.08 -0.07 9.45
N VAL A 30 13.56 0.77 8.52
CA VAL A 30 13.14 0.71 7.11
C VAL A 30 13.47 -0.64 6.49
N ALA A 31 14.66 -1.19 6.78
CA ALA A 31 15.07 -2.49 6.26
C ALA A 31 14.14 -3.65 6.69
N LEU A 32 13.31 -3.46 7.71
CA LEU A 32 12.32 -4.45 8.18
C LEU A 32 11.00 -4.42 7.41
N LEU A 33 10.68 -3.32 6.71
CA LEU A 33 9.37 -3.09 6.10
C LEU A 33 9.05 -3.81 4.77
N PRO A 34 10.02 -4.25 3.94
CA PRO A 34 9.72 -4.98 2.70
C PRO A 34 8.88 -6.24 2.94
N GLU A 35 7.83 -6.42 2.14
CA GLU A 35 6.81 -7.49 2.28
C GLU A 35 7.38 -8.90 2.15
N ASN A 36 8.41 -9.06 1.30
CA ASN A 36 9.16 -10.28 1.07
C ASN A 36 10.37 -10.42 2.02
N GLY A 37 10.50 -9.52 3.00
CA GLY A 37 11.61 -9.50 3.94
C GLY A 37 11.49 -10.55 5.06
N PRO A 38 12.60 -10.85 5.77
CA PRO A 38 12.62 -11.87 6.83
C PRO A 38 11.65 -11.61 7.99
N LEU A 39 11.25 -10.35 8.21
CA LEU A 39 10.31 -9.99 9.26
C LEU A 39 8.91 -10.55 9.00
N PHE A 40 8.50 -10.70 7.74
CA PHE A 40 7.17 -11.15 7.36
C PHE A 40 7.14 -12.61 6.90
N ASP A 41 8.31 -13.22 6.68
CA ASP A 41 8.42 -14.62 6.26
C ASP A 41 7.65 -15.55 7.22
N GLY A 42 6.78 -16.39 6.63
CA GLY A 42 5.95 -17.36 7.33
C GLY A 42 4.78 -16.79 8.14
N ARG A 43 4.59 -15.46 8.19
CA ARG A 43 3.51 -14.83 8.96
C ARG A 43 2.24 -14.69 8.13
N ASP A 44 1.10 -14.92 8.77
CA ASP A 44 -0.20 -14.66 8.17
C ASP A 44 -0.51 -13.15 8.11
N ALA A 45 -1.63 -12.79 7.49
CA ALA A 45 -1.99 -11.39 7.28
C ALA A 45 -2.23 -10.61 8.59
N PRO A 46 -2.94 -11.13 9.60
CA PRO A 46 -3.05 -10.48 10.91
C PRO A 46 -1.70 -10.26 11.60
N GLU A 47 -0.82 -11.27 11.63
CA GLU A 47 0.51 -11.14 12.24
C GLU A 47 1.37 -10.12 11.49
N ALA A 48 1.37 -10.17 10.16
CA ALA A 48 2.09 -9.23 9.31
C ALA A 48 1.58 -7.78 9.47
N THR A 49 0.26 -7.60 9.62
CA THR A 49 -0.36 -6.30 9.86
C THR A 49 0.03 -5.75 11.24
N ARG A 50 -0.03 -6.59 12.27
CA ARG A 50 0.32 -6.22 13.65
C ARG A 50 1.78 -5.80 13.77
N ILE A 51 2.69 -6.54 13.14
CA ILE A 51 4.13 -6.25 13.20
C ILE A 51 4.50 -5.03 12.37
N ARG A 52 3.90 -4.84 11.19
CA ARG A 52 4.06 -3.64 10.37
C ARG A 52 3.68 -2.39 11.17
N GLY A 53 2.50 -2.39 11.80
CA GLY A 53 2.06 -1.26 12.62
C GLY A 53 3.05 -0.95 13.76
N TYR A 54 3.65 -1.98 14.36
CA TYR A 54 4.63 -1.81 15.44
C TYR A 54 5.95 -1.22 14.97
N VAL A 55 6.49 -1.71 13.83
CA VAL A 55 7.70 -1.12 13.19
C VAL A 55 7.45 0.34 12.84
N LEU A 56 6.29 0.66 12.24
CA LEU A 56 5.96 2.02 11.84
C LEU A 56 5.89 2.96 13.05
N ALA A 57 5.29 2.52 14.16
CA ALA A 57 5.23 3.34 15.38
C ALA A 57 6.61 3.62 15.98
N ALA A 58 7.57 2.69 15.83
CA ALA A 58 8.91 2.85 16.37
C ALA A 58 9.69 4.03 15.77
N PHE A 59 9.33 4.49 14.57
CA PHE A 59 9.95 5.67 13.96
C PHE A 59 9.75 6.96 14.76
N ALA A 60 8.68 7.06 15.58
CA ALA A 60 8.48 8.23 16.43
C ALA A 60 9.64 8.45 17.42
N ASP A 61 10.28 7.36 17.84
CA ASP A 61 11.38 7.39 18.81
C ASP A 61 12.76 7.28 18.12
N ALA A 62 12.87 6.47 17.06
CA ALA A 62 14.13 6.23 16.36
C ALA A 62 14.44 7.27 15.25
N GLY A 63 13.50 8.14 14.91
CA GLY A 63 13.57 9.03 13.75
C GLY A 63 13.11 8.34 12.47
N MET A 64 12.34 9.06 11.64
CA MET A 64 11.80 8.54 10.39
C MET A 64 12.58 9.09 9.19
N PRO A 65 13.30 8.25 8.43
CA PRO A 65 13.99 8.69 7.22
C PRO A 65 13.01 8.75 6.02
N ASP A 66 13.40 9.48 4.96
CA ASP A 66 12.61 9.59 3.71
C ASP A 66 12.27 8.21 3.11
N ALA A 67 13.16 7.22 3.27
CA ALA A 67 12.96 5.87 2.77
C ALA A 67 11.75 5.15 3.41
N ALA A 68 11.26 5.61 4.57
CA ALA A 68 10.05 5.10 5.20
C ALA A 68 8.74 5.65 4.60
N LEU A 69 8.80 6.79 3.91
CA LEU A 69 7.62 7.53 3.43
C LEU A 69 6.66 6.68 2.57
N PRO A 70 7.12 5.85 1.62
CA PRO A 70 6.21 5.02 0.82
C PRO A 70 5.44 4.00 1.66
N TYR A 71 6.07 3.46 2.71
CA TYR A 71 5.48 2.46 3.59
C TYR A 71 4.43 3.06 4.53
N VAL A 72 4.74 4.23 5.08
CA VAL A 72 3.83 5.01 5.93
C VAL A 72 2.62 5.45 5.12
N ARG A 73 2.83 6.00 3.92
CA ARG A 73 1.74 6.41 3.03
C ARG A 73 0.84 5.23 2.65
N GLU A 74 1.43 4.09 2.27
CA GLU A 74 0.68 2.86 2.01
C GLU A 74 -0.22 2.49 3.20
N SER A 75 0.34 2.47 4.41
CA SER A 75 -0.40 2.07 5.61
C SER A 75 -1.49 3.07 5.99
N LEU A 76 -1.29 4.37 5.76
CA LEU A 76 -2.32 5.40 5.98
C LEU A 76 -3.46 5.35 4.96
N GLU A 77 -3.16 5.06 3.69
CA GLU A 77 -4.16 5.06 2.61
C GLU A 77 -4.90 3.73 2.49
N LEU A 78 -4.21 2.61 2.74
CA LEU A 78 -4.67 1.27 2.39
C LEU A 78 -4.68 0.29 3.57
N GLY A 79 -4.28 0.71 4.77
CA GLY A 79 -4.33 -0.14 5.97
C GLY A 79 -5.77 -0.56 6.27
N ALA A 80 -6.02 -1.85 6.47
CA ALA A 80 -7.37 -2.37 6.76
C ALA A 80 -7.71 -2.39 8.26
N GLU A 81 -6.71 -2.18 9.12
CA GLU A 81 -6.83 -2.29 10.57
C GLU A 81 -6.42 -0.97 11.23
N ALA A 82 -7.18 -0.54 12.25
CA ALA A 82 -6.89 0.69 12.99
C ALA A 82 -5.48 0.67 13.61
N TYR A 83 -4.97 -0.51 13.99
CA TYR A 83 -3.63 -0.68 14.54
C TYR A 83 -2.52 -0.26 13.56
N GLU A 84 -2.58 -0.71 12.31
CA GLU A 84 -1.55 -0.37 11.31
C GLU A 84 -1.59 1.13 10.97
N ILE A 85 -2.79 1.68 10.81
CA ILE A 85 -2.99 3.11 10.53
C ILE A 85 -2.48 3.96 11.71
N ALA A 86 -2.79 3.58 12.94
CA ALA A 86 -2.30 4.25 14.14
C ALA A 86 -0.77 4.26 14.21
N GLY A 87 -0.15 3.11 13.95
CA GLY A 87 1.30 2.97 13.94
C GLY A 87 1.96 3.83 12.87
N ALA A 88 1.39 3.88 11.65
CA ALA A 88 1.84 4.77 10.59
C ALA A 88 1.74 6.25 11.00
N ALA A 89 0.62 6.66 11.61
CA ALA A 89 0.43 8.03 12.06
C ALA A 89 1.37 8.43 13.21
N ILE A 90 1.64 7.51 14.14
CA ILE A 90 2.67 7.69 15.18
C ILE A 90 4.03 7.89 14.50
N GLY A 91 4.40 7.02 13.57
CA GLY A 91 5.68 7.07 12.86
C GLY A 91 5.96 8.40 12.17
N VAL A 92 4.95 9.02 11.55
CA VAL A 92 5.06 10.35 10.92
C VAL A 92 5.63 11.42 11.87
N ARG A 93 5.38 11.30 13.19
CA ARG A 93 5.90 12.25 14.19
C ARG A 93 7.42 12.24 14.29
N GLY A 94 8.07 11.15 13.88
CA GLY A 94 9.52 11.02 13.84
C GLY A 94 10.15 11.66 12.60
N HIS A 95 9.37 12.19 11.67
CA HIS A 95 9.89 12.87 10.47
C HIS A 95 9.95 14.38 10.69
N PRO A 96 11.08 15.05 10.38
CA PRO A 96 11.24 16.48 10.66
C PRO A 96 10.32 17.36 9.82
N ASP A 97 10.08 17.00 8.55
CA ASP A 97 9.23 17.75 7.62
C ASP A 97 8.51 16.77 6.66
N PRO A 98 7.42 16.12 7.09
CA PRO A 98 6.76 15.10 6.28
C PRO A 98 6.14 15.73 5.03
N PRO A 99 6.29 15.12 3.83
CA PRO A 99 5.71 15.63 2.59
C PRO A 99 4.19 15.83 2.66
N ALA A 100 3.71 16.83 1.91
CA ALA A 100 2.30 17.23 1.92
C ALA A 100 1.33 16.10 1.54
N ASP A 101 1.72 15.15 0.68
CA ASP A 101 0.90 14.01 0.30
C ASP A 101 0.74 12.98 1.43
N VAL A 102 1.79 12.76 2.23
CA VAL A 102 1.74 11.96 3.47
C VAL A 102 0.84 12.64 4.51
N VAL A 103 0.97 13.96 4.68
CA VAL A 103 0.10 14.72 5.58
C VAL A 103 -1.37 14.71 5.10
N ALA A 104 -1.60 14.79 3.79
CA ALA A 104 -2.94 14.64 3.22
C ALA A 104 -3.51 13.21 3.42
N ALA A 105 -2.63 12.18 3.43
CA ALA A 105 -3.02 10.81 3.71
C ALA A 105 -3.55 10.63 5.14
N LEU A 106 -3.02 11.36 6.13
CA LEU A 106 -3.59 11.39 7.50
C LEU A 106 -5.07 11.83 7.47
N GLY A 107 -5.40 12.86 6.70
CA GLY A 107 -6.79 13.32 6.55
C GLY A 107 -7.71 12.29 5.88
N ARG A 108 -7.20 11.51 4.93
CA ARG A 108 -7.93 10.35 4.36
C ARG A 108 -8.10 9.23 5.39
N ALA A 109 -7.05 8.95 6.16
CA ALA A 109 -7.05 7.93 7.20
C ALA A 109 -8.13 8.19 8.27
N VAL A 110 -8.34 9.45 8.71
CA VAL A 110 -9.43 9.79 9.65
C VAL A 110 -10.80 9.37 9.10
N ARG A 111 -11.08 9.65 7.82
CA ARG A 111 -12.36 9.29 7.20
C ARG A 111 -12.57 7.79 7.09
N HIS A 112 -11.49 7.05 6.86
CA HIS A 112 -11.51 5.60 6.84
C HIS A 112 -11.77 5.02 8.25
N LEU A 113 -11.03 5.51 9.24
CA LEU A 113 -11.12 5.02 10.63
C LEU A 113 -12.52 5.14 11.24
N VAL A 114 -13.39 6.05 10.76
CA VAL A 114 -14.79 6.15 11.22
C VAL A 114 -15.51 4.79 11.23
N ALA A 115 -15.20 3.90 10.28
CA ALA A 115 -15.84 2.58 10.18
C ALA A 115 -15.14 1.46 10.96
N ILE A 116 -13.84 1.60 11.26
CA ILE A 116 -12.99 0.51 11.77
C ILE A 116 -12.20 0.88 13.04
N ASP A 117 -12.46 2.05 13.65
CA ASP A 117 -11.68 2.53 14.78
C ASP A 117 -11.73 1.53 15.94
N ALA A 118 -10.58 1.35 16.58
CA ALA A 118 -10.41 0.38 17.66
C ALA A 118 -9.47 0.94 18.72
N THR A 119 -9.59 0.42 19.94
CA THR A 119 -8.59 0.69 20.99
C THR A 119 -7.28 0.00 20.65
N VAL A 120 -6.18 0.75 20.70
CA VAL A 120 -4.83 0.29 20.37
C VAL A 120 -3.85 0.65 21.48
N SER A 121 -2.71 -0.04 21.51
CA SER A 121 -1.58 0.28 22.40
C SER A 121 -0.24 -0.09 21.75
N PHE A 122 0.75 0.76 21.98
CA PHE A 122 2.13 0.62 21.51
C PHE A 122 3.12 0.60 22.70
N GLU A 123 2.64 0.24 23.90
CA GLU A 123 3.47 0.05 25.12
C GLU A 123 4.51 -1.06 24.93
N SER A 124 4.12 -2.13 24.24
CA SER A 124 4.99 -3.21 23.76
C SER A 124 4.36 -3.86 22.53
N TYR A 125 5.06 -4.80 21.89
CA TYR A 125 4.51 -5.54 20.74
C TYR A 125 3.29 -6.37 21.13
N ARG A 126 3.27 -6.95 22.34
CA ARG A 126 2.17 -7.75 22.89
C ARG A 126 1.80 -7.26 24.29
N PRO A 127 1.11 -6.11 24.42
CA PRO A 127 0.82 -5.51 25.71
C PRO A 127 -0.22 -6.34 26.47
N SER A 128 -0.08 -6.41 27.80
CA SER A 128 -1.07 -7.00 28.68
C SER A 128 -2.26 -6.07 28.88
N TRP A 129 -3.47 -6.63 28.97
CA TRP A 129 -4.65 -5.90 29.39
C TRP A 129 -4.72 -5.82 30.93
N PRO A 130 -5.15 -4.69 31.56
CA PRO A 130 -5.50 -3.42 30.96
C PRO A 130 -4.30 -2.60 30.44
N PHE A 131 -4.50 -1.87 29.34
CA PHE A 131 -3.49 -0.94 28.85
C PHE A 131 -3.30 0.22 29.83
N THR A 132 -2.05 0.66 29.98
CA THR A 132 -1.69 1.79 30.86
C THR A 132 -2.10 3.12 30.23
N SER A 133 -2.03 3.22 28.90
CA SER A 133 -2.39 4.42 28.15
C SER A 133 -3.09 4.04 26.85
N PRO A 134 -4.36 3.58 26.93
CA PRO A 134 -5.12 3.22 25.73
C PRO A 134 -5.37 4.45 24.85
N THR A 135 -5.29 4.25 23.55
CA THR A 135 -5.62 5.24 22.51
C THR A 135 -6.49 4.56 21.44
N THR A 136 -6.88 5.29 20.40
CA THR A 136 -7.52 4.71 19.20
C THR A 136 -6.79 5.13 17.92
N GLY A 137 -7.08 4.47 16.81
CA GLY A 137 -6.53 4.88 15.51
C GLY A 137 -6.89 6.33 15.19
N THR A 138 -8.14 6.72 15.40
CA THR A 138 -8.57 8.11 15.17
C THR A 138 -7.82 9.10 16.07
N GLN A 139 -7.61 8.75 17.34
CA GLN A 139 -6.89 9.59 18.29
C GLN A 139 -5.42 9.78 17.88
N GLU A 140 -4.74 8.73 17.43
CA GLU A 140 -3.35 8.84 16.97
C GLU A 140 -3.21 9.68 15.71
N VAL A 141 -4.10 9.49 14.71
CA VAL A 141 -4.07 10.30 13.48
C VAL A 141 -4.31 11.78 13.78
N ILE A 142 -5.31 12.10 14.59
CA ILE A 142 -5.59 13.48 14.98
C ILE A 142 -4.43 14.05 15.78
N THR A 143 -3.88 13.32 16.75
CA THR A 143 -2.74 13.80 17.55
C THR A 143 -1.54 14.14 16.67
N THR A 144 -1.26 13.33 15.64
CA THR A 144 -0.22 13.63 14.65
C THR A 144 -0.54 14.89 13.85
N LEU A 145 -1.77 15.04 13.34
CA LEU A 145 -2.17 16.26 12.62
C LEU A 145 -2.02 17.51 13.49
N VAL A 146 -2.41 17.43 14.77
CA VAL A 146 -2.28 18.54 15.75
C VAL A 146 -0.82 18.90 15.98
N ALA A 147 0.06 17.90 16.15
CA ALA A 147 1.49 18.12 16.33
C ALA A 147 2.13 18.85 15.12
N LEU A 148 1.63 18.61 13.91
CA LEU A 148 2.14 19.21 12.67
C LEU A 148 1.51 20.56 12.32
N ALA A 149 0.30 20.88 12.81
CA ALA A 149 -0.49 21.99 12.26
C ALA A 149 0.08 23.40 12.52
N SER A 150 0.96 23.56 13.50
CA SER A 150 1.65 24.82 13.77
C SER A 150 2.68 25.15 12.69
N SER A 151 3.39 24.14 12.17
CA SER A 151 4.49 24.28 11.20
C SER A 151 4.14 23.84 9.78
N HIS A 152 3.12 23.01 9.58
CA HIS A 152 2.79 22.40 8.29
C HIS A 152 1.43 22.89 7.74
N PRO A 153 1.39 23.62 6.61
CA PRO A 153 0.15 24.22 6.07
C PRO A 153 -0.89 23.16 5.68
N THR A 154 -0.48 22.04 5.10
CA THR A 154 -1.41 20.93 4.77
C THR A 154 -2.04 20.31 6.01
N ALA A 155 -1.31 20.14 7.12
CA ALA A 155 -1.88 19.60 8.37
C ALA A 155 -2.95 20.54 8.92
N ARG A 156 -2.66 21.85 8.89
CA ARG A 156 -3.61 22.90 9.26
C ARG A 156 -4.88 22.86 8.41
N ALA A 157 -4.73 22.82 7.09
CA ALA A 157 -5.82 22.70 6.14
C ALA A 157 -6.69 21.46 6.41
N VAL A 158 -6.06 20.31 6.64
CA VAL A 158 -6.76 19.06 6.96
C VAL A 158 -7.56 19.19 8.26
N LEU A 159 -6.98 19.76 9.33
CA LEU A 159 -7.70 19.95 10.60
C LEU A 159 -8.91 20.88 10.45
N LEU A 160 -8.78 21.99 9.72
CA LEU A 160 -9.89 22.90 9.45
C LEU A 160 -11.01 22.21 8.65
N GLY A 161 -10.65 21.41 7.65
CA GLY A 161 -11.61 20.58 6.90
C GLY A 161 -12.34 19.58 7.80
N LEU A 162 -11.62 18.88 8.69
CA LEU A 162 -12.20 17.95 9.66
C LEU A 162 -13.13 18.65 10.66
N ALA A 163 -12.84 19.90 11.04
CA ALA A 163 -13.73 20.69 11.90
C ALA A 163 -15.07 21.00 11.20
N GLY A 164 -15.02 21.33 9.89
CA GLY A 164 -16.22 21.50 9.05
C GLY A 164 -17.05 20.23 8.91
N GLU A 165 -16.41 19.06 8.90
CA GLU A 165 -17.06 17.74 8.83
C GLU A 165 -17.28 17.07 10.20
N SER A 166 -17.15 17.82 11.30
CA SER A 166 -17.09 17.30 12.67
C SER A 166 -18.24 16.38 13.10
N ARG A 167 -19.41 16.45 12.45
CA ARG A 167 -20.55 15.56 12.71
C ARG A 167 -20.30 14.10 12.32
N ARG A 168 -19.34 13.84 11.42
CA ARG A 168 -18.94 12.48 11.00
C ARG A 168 -17.91 11.85 11.94
N LEU A 169 -17.33 12.64 12.84
CA LEU A 169 -16.30 12.18 13.76
C LEU A 169 -16.92 11.65 15.07
N PRO A 170 -16.29 10.64 15.70
CA PRO A 170 -16.61 10.25 17.08
C PRO A 170 -16.50 11.44 18.05
N ALA A 171 -17.27 11.43 19.14
CA ALA A 171 -17.34 12.57 20.06
C ALA A 171 -15.98 13.02 20.62
N ALA A 172 -15.12 12.07 20.99
CA ALA A 172 -13.77 12.35 21.50
C ALA A 172 -12.87 12.97 20.41
N ALA A 173 -12.92 12.43 19.18
CA ALA A 173 -12.20 12.96 18.03
C ALA A 173 -12.64 14.39 17.70
N ARG A 174 -13.95 14.65 17.71
CA ARG A 174 -14.51 16.00 17.51
C ARG A 174 -14.02 17.00 18.55
N ALA A 175 -14.01 16.62 19.83
CA ALA A 175 -13.53 17.50 20.90
C ALA A 175 -12.05 17.88 20.69
N ARG A 176 -11.22 16.88 20.32
CA ARG A 176 -9.80 17.09 20.06
C ARG A 176 -9.52 17.99 18.85
N VAL A 177 -10.27 17.81 17.76
CA VAL A 177 -10.17 18.70 16.58
C VAL A 177 -10.57 20.13 16.94
N ALA A 178 -11.65 20.31 17.70
CA ALA A 178 -12.10 21.64 18.11
C ALA A 178 -11.07 22.36 19.00
N GLU A 179 -10.51 21.66 19.97
CA GLU A 179 -9.42 22.18 20.83
C GLU A 179 -8.21 22.60 19.99
N ALA A 180 -7.78 21.75 19.06
CA ALA A 180 -6.64 22.05 18.22
C ALA A 180 -6.87 23.25 17.28
N VAL A 181 -8.05 23.34 16.66
CA VAL A 181 -8.39 24.47 15.79
C VAL A 181 -8.44 25.78 16.57
N ALA A 182 -8.96 25.77 17.81
CA ALA A 182 -8.98 26.96 18.67
C ALA A 182 -7.58 27.44 19.07
N ALA A 183 -6.56 26.57 19.03
CA ALA A 183 -5.17 26.91 19.34
C ALA A 183 -4.35 27.35 18.11
N LEU A 184 -4.92 27.30 16.90
CA LEU A 184 -4.22 27.74 15.69
C LEU A 184 -4.20 29.28 15.58
N PRO A 185 -3.08 29.87 15.12
CA PRO A 185 -3.01 31.31 14.87
C PRO A 185 -3.94 31.75 13.72
N GLU A 186 -4.54 32.93 13.85
CA GLU A 186 -5.56 33.47 12.91
C GLU A 186 -5.04 33.72 11.49
N ASP A 187 -3.73 34.00 11.30
CA ASP A 187 -3.10 34.34 10.01
C ASP A 187 -2.71 33.11 9.15
N ALA A 188 -3.58 32.11 9.09
CA ALA A 188 -3.30 30.88 8.35
C ALA A 188 -3.52 31.03 6.83
N PRO A 189 -2.53 30.71 5.97
CA PRO A 189 -2.74 30.70 4.53
C PRO A 189 -3.77 29.64 4.10
N GLU A 190 -4.47 29.93 3.00
CA GLU A 190 -5.50 29.06 2.44
C GLU A 190 -4.97 27.66 2.05
N PRO A 191 -5.83 26.64 2.10
CA PRO A 191 -5.46 25.27 1.77
C PRO A 191 -5.00 25.14 0.31
N VAL A 192 -3.73 24.82 0.12
CA VAL A 192 -3.23 24.37 -1.20
C VAL A 192 -3.59 22.90 -1.33
N HIS A 193 -4.44 22.57 -2.30
CA HIS A 193 -4.71 21.18 -2.67
C HIS A 193 -3.50 20.62 -3.42
N PRO A 194 -2.74 19.67 -2.84
CA PRO A 194 -1.65 19.05 -3.57
C PRO A 194 -2.27 18.16 -4.65
N CYS A 195 -1.96 18.44 -5.91
CA CYS A 195 -2.18 17.49 -6.99
C CYS A 195 -1.27 16.29 -6.71
N CYS A 196 -1.87 15.19 -6.25
CA CYS A 196 -1.14 13.94 -5.99
C CYS A 196 -0.72 13.38 -7.35
N SER A 197 0.59 13.40 -7.64
CA SER A 197 1.17 12.63 -8.74
C SER A 197 1.83 11.40 -8.15
N SER A 198 1.40 10.21 -8.54
CA SER A 198 2.20 9.02 -8.29
C SER A 198 3.43 9.07 -9.21
N THR A 199 4.62 8.84 -8.66
CA THR A 199 5.83 8.78 -9.48
C THR A 199 5.98 7.35 -9.98
N ALA A 200 5.90 7.17 -11.29
CA ALA A 200 6.20 5.89 -11.90
C ALA A 200 7.70 5.55 -11.75
N VAL A 201 8.00 4.32 -11.35
CA VAL A 201 9.36 3.81 -11.18
C VAL A 201 9.59 2.64 -12.14
N ILE A 202 10.82 2.43 -12.60
CA ILE A 202 11.19 1.23 -13.35
C ILE A 202 11.81 0.25 -12.34
N PRO A 203 11.31 -0.99 -12.21
CA PRO A 203 11.84 -1.96 -11.27
C PRO A 203 13.20 -2.47 -11.77
N ASP A 204 14.11 -2.76 -10.84
CA ASP A 204 15.44 -3.34 -11.11
C ASP A 204 15.38 -4.87 -11.33
N GLY A 205 14.24 -5.39 -11.77
CA GLY A 205 13.98 -6.83 -11.87
C GLY A 205 14.88 -7.54 -12.88
N VAL A 206 15.24 -8.79 -12.58
CA VAL A 206 16.23 -9.59 -13.34
C VAL A 206 15.70 -10.94 -13.84
N GLY A 207 14.42 -11.26 -13.60
CA GLY A 207 13.82 -12.52 -14.04
C GLY A 207 13.73 -12.61 -15.58
N THR A 208 14.32 -13.65 -16.16
CA THR A 208 14.34 -13.90 -17.61
C THR A 208 13.93 -15.33 -17.98
N GLY A 209 13.58 -16.17 -17.00
CA GLY A 209 13.18 -17.55 -17.25
C GLY A 209 11.79 -17.64 -17.92
N PRO A 210 11.47 -18.79 -18.54
CA PRO A 210 10.16 -19.01 -19.15
C PRO A 210 9.08 -19.08 -18.06
N VAL A 211 7.91 -18.52 -18.38
CA VAL A 211 6.74 -18.51 -17.50
C VAL A 211 5.54 -19.00 -18.30
N GLU A 212 4.92 -20.08 -17.82
CA GLU A 212 3.68 -20.61 -18.40
C GLU A 212 2.49 -20.13 -17.58
N LEU A 213 1.51 -19.55 -18.26
CA LEU A 213 0.27 -19.04 -17.67
C LEU A 213 -0.91 -19.90 -18.09
N GLU A 214 -1.88 -20.03 -17.18
CA GLU A 214 -3.22 -20.53 -17.47
C GLU A 214 -4.23 -19.40 -17.21
N ASP A 215 -5.05 -19.08 -18.20
CA ASP A 215 -6.03 -17.99 -18.12
C ASP A 215 -7.33 -18.40 -17.41
N GLN A 216 -8.23 -17.44 -17.20
CA GLN A 216 -9.54 -17.68 -16.58
C GLN A 216 -10.43 -18.68 -17.35
N ASP A 217 -10.11 -18.95 -18.61
CA ASP A 217 -10.81 -19.90 -19.48
C ASP A 217 -10.12 -21.28 -19.56
N GLY A 218 -9.00 -21.47 -18.87
CA GLY A 218 -8.19 -22.70 -18.89
C GLY A 218 -7.24 -22.79 -20.08
N GLY A 219 -7.15 -21.72 -20.89
CA GLY A 219 -6.19 -21.61 -21.98
C GLY A 219 -4.78 -21.42 -21.45
N HIS A 220 -3.80 -22.07 -22.07
CA HIS A 220 -2.38 -21.94 -21.71
C HIS A 220 -1.65 -21.03 -22.69
N ILE A 221 -0.75 -20.21 -22.19
CA ILE A 221 0.07 -19.28 -22.99
C ILE A 221 1.37 -18.92 -22.24
N GLY A 222 2.46 -18.74 -22.98
CA GLY A 222 3.68 -18.18 -22.39
C GLY A 222 3.50 -16.70 -22.00
N PHE A 223 4.11 -16.26 -20.90
CA PHE A 223 4.01 -14.85 -20.48
C PHE A 223 4.45 -13.88 -21.59
N ASP A 224 5.64 -14.10 -22.18
CA ASP A 224 6.16 -13.25 -23.24
C ASP A 224 5.30 -13.34 -24.52
N GLU A 225 4.70 -14.50 -24.81
CA GLU A 225 3.77 -14.64 -25.93
C GLU A 225 2.53 -13.74 -25.74
N PHE A 226 2.04 -13.58 -24.50
CA PHE A 226 0.93 -12.68 -24.21
C PHE A 226 1.34 -11.20 -24.26
N VAL A 227 2.50 -10.80 -23.74
CA VAL A 227 2.84 -9.36 -23.60
C VAL A 227 3.61 -8.78 -24.77
N VAL A 228 4.28 -9.58 -25.60
CA VAL A 228 5.06 -9.09 -26.75
C VAL A 228 4.17 -8.81 -27.97
N GLY A 229 4.54 -7.77 -28.72
CA GLY A 229 3.88 -7.31 -29.94
C GLY A 229 2.86 -6.19 -29.73
N ARG A 230 2.47 -5.91 -28.48
CA ARG A 230 1.56 -4.79 -28.12
C ARG A 230 1.91 -4.23 -26.74
N PRO A 231 1.74 -2.92 -26.51
CA PRO A 231 1.83 -2.37 -25.17
C PRO A 231 0.88 -3.10 -24.22
N SER A 232 1.34 -3.35 -23.00
CA SER A 232 0.64 -4.20 -22.05
C SER A 232 0.63 -3.59 -20.66
N VAL A 233 -0.43 -3.84 -19.91
CA VAL A 233 -0.55 -3.54 -18.48
C VAL A 233 -0.58 -4.86 -17.73
N VAL A 234 0.34 -5.03 -16.78
CA VAL A 234 0.42 -6.21 -15.92
C VAL A 234 0.19 -5.77 -14.48
N THR A 235 -0.77 -6.38 -13.80
CA THR A 235 -1.04 -6.13 -12.37
C THR A 235 -1.20 -7.44 -11.64
N PHE A 236 -1.07 -7.40 -10.31
CA PHE A 236 -1.08 -8.59 -9.47
C PHE A 236 -2.13 -8.49 -8.36
N PHE A 237 -2.78 -9.61 -8.07
CA PHE A 237 -3.82 -9.71 -7.04
C PHE A 237 -3.90 -11.13 -6.47
N HIS A 238 -4.79 -11.41 -5.52
CA HIS A 238 -5.20 -12.79 -5.23
C HIS A 238 -6.65 -12.79 -4.72
N THR A 239 -7.40 -13.86 -4.97
CA THR A 239 -8.86 -13.83 -4.70
C THR A 239 -9.21 -13.89 -3.22
N ARG A 240 -8.27 -14.36 -2.37
CA ARG A 240 -8.41 -14.42 -0.91
C ARG A 240 -8.02 -13.13 -0.17
N CYS A 241 -7.73 -12.04 -0.88
CA CYS A 241 -7.39 -10.77 -0.24
C CYS A 241 -8.64 -10.16 0.40
N GLU A 242 -8.62 -10.02 1.73
CA GLU A 242 -9.74 -9.45 2.50
C GLU A 242 -9.68 -7.92 2.59
N ASN A 243 -8.55 -7.30 2.24
CA ASN A 243 -8.42 -5.86 2.25
C ASN A 243 -9.19 -5.23 1.06
N PRO A 244 -10.30 -4.52 1.30
CA PRO A 244 -11.15 -4.01 0.21
C PRO A 244 -10.46 -2.91 -0.60
N TYR A 245 -9.44 -2.25 -0.06
CA TYR A 245 -8.70 -1.16 -0.70
C TYR A 245 -7.54 -1.64 -1.58
N LYS A 246 -7.18 -2.94 -1.51
CA LYS A 246 -6.09 -3.55 -2.29
C LYS A 246 -6.61 -4.30 -3.52
N CYS A 247 -6.64 -5.63 -3.51
CA CYS A 247 -6.93 -6.44 -4.70
C CYS A 247 -8.28 -6.12 -5.32
N SER A 248 -9.33 -6.01 -4.49
CA SER A 248 -10.68 -5.72 -4.98
C SER A 248 -10.74 -4.37 -5.69
N ALA A 249 -10.20 -3.33 -5.05
CA ALA A 249 -10.14 -1.99 -5.64
C ALA A 249 -9.20 -1.92 -6.86
N THR A 250 -8.13 -2.71 -6.89
CA THR A 250 -7.23 -2.81 -8.06
C THR A 250 -8.00 -3.32 -9.27
N VAL A 251 -8.80 -4.39 -9.12
CA VAL A 251 -9.63 -4.91 -10.22
C VAL A 251 -10.71 -3.90 -10.62
N SER A 252 -11.35 -3.21 -9.68
CA SER A 252 -12.30 -2.14 -10.03
C SER A 252 -11.64 -1.01 -10.83
N ARG A 253 -10.39 -0.65 -10.50
CA ARG A 253 -9.63 0.34 -11.28
C ARG A 253 -9.24 -0.18 -12.66
N LEU A 254 -8.95 -1.48 -12.82
CA LEU A 254 -8.74 -2.07 -14.14
C LEU A 254 -9.98 -1.96 -15.02
N VAL A 255 -11.18 -2.09 -14.45
CA VAL A 255 -12.43 -1.86 -15.19
C VAL A 255 -12.53 -0.41 -15.65
N ALA A 256 -12.19 0.55 -14.80
CA ALA A 256 -12.15 1.97 -15.17
C ALA A 256 -11.12 2.24 -16.27
N LEU A 257 -9.92 1.66 -16.16
CA LEU A 257 -8.87 1.75 -17.17
C LEU A 257 -9.32 1.17 -18.52
N ARG A 258 -9.90 -0.04 -18.54
CA ARG A 258 -10.44 -0.66 -19.76
C ARG A 258 -11.47 0.24 -20.43
N ARG A 259 -12.40 0.82 -19.66
CA ARG A 259 -13.41 1.76 -20.20
C ARG A 259 -12.76 2.99 -20.82
N ALA A 260 -11.74 3.55 -20.18
CA ALA A 260 -11.03 4.70 -20.71
C ALA A 260 -10.26 4.37 -22.00
N LEU A 261 -9.66 3.17 -22.08
CA LEU A 261 -9.03 2.65 -23.29
C LEU A 261 -10.05 2.46 -24.43
N ASP A 262 -11.24 1.92 -24.14
CA ASP A 262 -12.32 1.77 -25.12
C ASP A 262 -12.86 3.11 -25.64
N ALA A 263 -12.78 4.17 -24.82
CA ALA A 263 -13.26 5.51 -25.16
C ALA A 263 -12.32 6.30 -26.09
N GLY A 264 -11.23 5.70 -26.58
CA GLY A 264 -10.29 6.32 -27.52
C GLY A 264 -8.83 6.21 -27.13
N GLY A 265 -8.49 5.40 -26.12
CA GLY A 265 -7.11 5.10 -25.78
C GLY A 265 -6.45 4.09 -26.74
N PRO A 266 -5.15 3.82 -26.56
CA PRO A 266 -4.42 2.86 -27.38
C PRO A 266 -4.98 1.44 -27.21
N THR A 267 -4.74 0.60 -28.22
CA THR A 267 -5.03 -0.85 -28.10
C THR A 267 -3.95 -1.51 -27.25
N VAL A 268 -4.31 -1.96 -26.06
CA VAL A 268 -3.38 -2.52 -25.07
C VAL A 268 -3.90 -3.84 -24.54
N ARG A 269 -2.98 -4.71 -24.13
CA ARG A 269 -3.32 -5.94 -23.41
C ARG A 269 -3.30 -5.70 -21.91
N ILE A 270 -4.22 -6.32 -21.18
CA ILE A 270 -4.30 -6.27 -19.71
C ILE A 270 -4.17 -7.70 -19.18
N ALA A 271 -3.16 -7.92 -18.35
CA ALA A 271 -2.96 -9.14 -17.58
C ALA A 271 -3.14 -8.86 -16.08
N GLY A 272 -4.12 -9.50 -15.46
CA GLY A 272 -4.16 -9.62 -14.01
C GLY A 272 -3.61 -10.97 -13.59
N ILE A 273 -2.51 -11.03 -12.85
CA ILE A 273 -1.85 -12.28 -12.47
C ILE A 273 -2.03 -12.52 -10.97
N THR A 274 -2.46 -13.73 -10.59
CA THR A 274 -2.62 -14.04 -9.17
C THR A 274 -1.27 -14.29 -8.45
N TYR A 275 -1.14 -13.81 -7.21
CA TYR A 275 -0.09 -14.17 -6.25
C TYR A 275 -0.27 -15.58 -5.68
N ASP A 276 -1.41 -16.22 -5.90
CA ASP A 276 -1.82 -17.46 -5.26
C ASP A 276 -2.28 -18.50 -6.29
N PRO A 277 -1.38 -18.90 -7.21
CA PRO A 277 -1.74 -19.74 -8.36
C PRO A 277 -2.26 -21.13 -7.99
N ALA A 278 -1.95 -21.63 -6.79
CA ALA A 278 -2.44 -22.92 -6.31
C ALA A 278 -3.93 -22.87 -5.97
N PHE A 279 -4.39 -21.77 -5.37
CA PHE A 279 -5.79 -21.60 -4.95
C PHE A 279 -6.65 -20.98 -6.04
N ASP A 280 -6.14 -19.97 -6.75
CA ASP A 280 -6.85 -19.18 -7.74
C ASP A 280 -6.92 -19.90 -9.10
N ARG A 281 -7.73 -20.96 -9.14
CA ARG A 281 -8.03 -21.74 -10.36
C ARG A 281 -8.86 -20.92 -11.37
N PRO A 282 -8.91 -21.33 -12.66
CA PRO A 282 -9.58 -20.56 -13.72
C PRO A 282 -11.02 -20.13 -13.42
N ASP A 283 -11.83 -21.02 -12.83
CA ASP A 283 -13.20 -20.73 -12.43
C ASP A 283 -13.28 -19.59 -11.40
N ARG A 284 -12.40 -19.60 -10.39
CA ARG A 284 -12.32 -18.53 -9.38
C ARG A 284 -11.85 -17.22 -9.98
N LEU A 285 -10.84 -17.24 -10.86
CA LEU A 285 -10.36 -16.05 -11.56
C LEU A 285 -11.49 -15.41 -12.39
N ARG A 286 -12.24 -16.24 -13.13
CA ARG A 286 -13.39 -15.77 -13.92
C ARG A 286 -14.45 -15.13 -13.03
N THR A 287 -14.88 -15.80 -11.96
CA THR A 287 -15.87 -15.26 -11.02
C THR A 287 -15.38 -13.96 -10.38
N TYR A 288 -14.13 -13.92 -9.90
CA TYR A 288 -13.59 -12.76 -9.21
C TYR A 288 -13.55 -11.49 -10.08
N GLY A 289 -13.18 -11.63 -11.36
CA GLY A 289 -13.21 -10.53 -12.31
C GLY A 289 -14.63 -10.14 -12.73
N ALA A 290 -15.48 -11.13 -13.04
CA ALA A 290 -16.86 -10.89 -13.48
C ALA A 290 -17.70 -10.18 -12.40
N ASP A 291 -17.56 -10.57 -11.13
CA ASP A 291 -18.26 -9.95 -9.99
C ASP A 291 -17.92 -8.47 -9.81
N ARG A 292 -16.77 -8.02 -10.35
CA ARG A 292 -16.33 -6.63 -10.34
C ARG A 292 -16.60 -5.88 -11.63
N GLY A 293 -17.25 -6.54 -12.60
CA GLY A 293 -17.60 -5.97 -13.88
C GLY A 293 -16.47 -5.95 -14.90
N LEU A 294 -15.44 -6.79 -14.74
CA LEU A 294 -14.39 -6.94 -15.74
C LEU A 294 -14.92 -7.76 -16.93
N CYS A 295 -14.82 -7.17 -18.12
CA CYS A 295 -15.13 -7.86 -19.37
C CYS A 295 -13.87 -8.57 -19.88
N PHE A 296 -13.86 -9.90 -19.79
CA PHE A 296 -12.77 -10.71 -20.35
C PHE A 296 -12.82 -10.74 -21.88
N GLY A 297 -11.65 -10.90 -22.50
CA GLY A 297 -11.49 -10.99 -23.94
C GLY A 297 -10.05 -11.29 -24.34
N PRO A 298 -9.73 -11.29 -25.65
CA PRO A 298 -8.39 -11.63 -26.11
C PRO A 298 -7.30 -10.71 -25.54
N ASP A 299 -7.63 -9.43 -25.32
CA ASP A 299 -6.73 -8.39 -24.80
C ASP A 299 -6.94 -8.09 -23.30
N THR A 300 -7.82 -8.79 -22.58
CA THR A 300 -8.02 -8.58 -21.14
C THR A 300 -8.29 -9.92 -20.47
N ARG A 301 -7.29 -10.41 -19.74
CA ARG A 301 -7.30 -11.76 -19.15
C ARG A 301 -6.75 -11.75 -17.74
N PHE A 302 -7.23 -12.70 -16.95
CA PHE A 302 -6.64 -13.05 -15.68
C PHE A 302 -5.90 -14.37 -15.79
N PHE A 303 -4.79 -14.48 -15.07
CA PHE A 303 -3.89 -15.61 -15.17
C PHE A 303 -3.49 -16.12 -13.80
N ARG A 304 -3.24 -17.43 -13.74
CA ARG A 304 -2.34 -18.02 -12.77
C ARG A 304 -1.09 -18.53 -13.47
N ALA A 305 0.07 -18.40 -12.84
CA ALA A 305 1.28 -19.05 -13.33
C ALA A 305 1.23 -20.55 -12.98
N VAL A 306 1.25 -21.41 -13.99
CA VAL A 306 1.34 -22.87 -13.79
C VAL A 306 2.79 -23.32 -13.57
N SER A 307 3.75 -22.54 -14.07
CA SER A 307 5.17 -22.64 -13.76
C SER A 307 5.85 -21.27 -13.90
N GLY A 308 7.03 -21.09 -13.30
CA GLY A 308 7.80 -19.85 -13.45
C GLY A 308 7.28 -18.65 -12.66
N PHE A 309 6.46 -18.85 -11.62
CA PHE A 309 5.98 -17.72 -10.81
C PHE A 309 7.11 -16.95 -10.13
N ASP A 310 8.16 -17.63 -9.67
CA ASP A 310 9.34 -16.95 -9.09
C ASP A 310 10.10 -16.09 -10.11
N GLU A 311 10.05 -16.43 -11.40
CA GLU A 311 10.59 -15.58 -12.47
C GLU A 311 9.76 -14.30 -12.63
N LEU A 312 8.43 -14.36 -12.51
CA LEU A 312 7.60 -13.15 -12.45
C LEU A 312 7.95 -12.31 -11.23
N ARG A 313 8.12 -12.93 -10.06
CA ARG A 313 8.54 -12.22 -8.85
C ARG A 313 9.86 -11.49 -9.04
N ALA A 314 10.85 -12.16 -9.63
CA ALA A 314 12.15 -11.58 -9.91
C ALA A 314 12.12 -10.51 -11.01
N ARG A 315 11.31 -10.70 -12.06
CA ARG A 315 11.21 -9.77 -13.21
C ARG A 315 10.54 -8.46 -12.83
N PHE A 316 9.56 -8.50 -11.93
CA PHE A 316 8.79 -7.33 -11.53
C PHE A 316 9.17 -6.77 -10.15
N ASP A 317 10.13 -7.39 -9.46
CA ASP A 317 10.47 -7.11 -8.05
C ASP A 317 9.23 -7.11 -7.14
N LEU A 318 8.43 -8.18 -7.25
CA LEU A 318 7.13 -8.23 -6.59
C LEU A 318 7.26 -8.21 -5.06
N GLY A 319 6.59 -7.24 -4.45
CA GLY A 319 6.51 -7.11 -3.02
C GLY A 319 5.47 -7.99 -2.39
N VAL A 320 5.71 -9.30 -2.34
CA VAL A 320 4.77 -10.28 -1.78
C VAL A 320 5.48 -11.25 -0.81
N GLY A 321 4.89 -11.41 0.38
CA GLY A 321 5.26 -12.37 1.41
C GLY A 321 4.13 -13.37 1.69
N TYR A 322 4.51 -14.58 2.08
CA TYR A 322 3.58 -15.70 2.27
C TYR A 322 3.59 -16.17 3.72
N GLY A 323 2.39 -16.44 4.24
CA GLY A 323 2.21 -17.23 5.46
C GLY A 323 2.13 -18.73 5.13
N ALA A 324 1.74 -19.53 6.12
CA ALA A 324 1.68 -20.99 5.96
C ALA A 324 0.68 -21.48 4.88
N SER A 325 -0.36 -20.71 4.57
CA SER A 325 -1.48 -21.17 3.72
C SER A 325 -1.90 -20.21 2.61
N THR A 326 -1.48 -18.94 2.67
CA THR A 326 -1.91 -17.88 1.76
C THR A 326 -0.90 -16.72 1.80
N VAL A 327 -1.09 -15.75 0.90
CA VAL A 327 -0.39 -14.47 0.93
C VAL A 327 -0.60 -13.80 2.29
N GLY A 328 0.50 -13.51 2.99
CA GLY A 328 0.48 -12.80 4.28
C GLY A 328 0.44 -11.29 4.07
N ARG A 329 1.28 -10.76 3.18
CA ARG A 329 1.27 -9.34 2.82
C ARG A 329 1.69 -9.16 1.36
N HIS A 330 1.09 -8.20 0.68
CA HIS A 330 1.49 -7.82 -0.66
C HIS A 330 1.33 -6.31 -0.89
N ARG A 331 2.09 -5.77 -1.85
CA ARG A 331 1.95 -4.40 -2.37
C ARG A 331 0.78 -4.33 -3.37
N ILE A 332 0.28 -3.12 -3.63
CA ILE A 332 -0.43 -2.83 -4.89
C ILE A 332 0.64 -2.59 -5.95
N GLU A 333 0.54 -3.28 -7.10
CA GLU A 333 1.54 -3.19 -8.16
C GLU A 333 0.87 -3.24 -9.54
N LEU A 334 1.22 -2.27 -10.39
CA LEU A 334 0.86 -2.23 -11.81
C LEU A 334 2.07 -1.82 -12.63
N HIS A 335 2.34 -2.54 -13.70
CA HIS A 335 3.47 -2.33 -14.59
C HIS A 335 2.96 -2.10 -16.01
N VAL A 336 3.50 -1.08 -16.67
CA VAL A 336 3.29 -0.80 -18.08
C VAL A 336 4.49 -1.32 -18.86
N LEU A 337 4.22 -2.09 -19.90
CA LEU A 337 5.22 -2.69 -20.78
C LEU A 337 5.10 -2.11 -22.19
N ASP A 338 6.24 -1.89 -22.84
CA ASP A 338 6.31 -1.59 -24.28
C ASP A 338 5.93 -2.83 -25.13
N ALA A 339 5.83 -2.65 -26.45
CA ALA A 339 5.54 -3.75 -27.37
C ALA A 339 6.67 -4.82 -27.43
N GLY A 340 7.84 -4.55 -26.88
CA GLY A 340 8.92 -5.52 -26.70
C GLY A 340 8.82 -6.30 -25.39
N GLY A 341 7.82 -6.05 -24.55
CA GLY A 341 7.64 -6.69 -23.24
C GLY A 341 8.55 -6.12 -22.15
N ARG A 342 9.18 -4.95 -22.35
CA ARG A 342 10.01 -4.27 -21.35
C ARG A 342 9.17 -3.33 -20.50
N VAL A 343 9.41 -3.32 -19.19
CA VAL A 343 8.73 -2.42 -18.26
C VAL A 343 9.22 -0.98 -18.49
N THR A 344 8.29 -0.08 -18.78
CA THR A 344 8.57 1.35 -19.01
C THR A 344 8.07 2.24 -17.88
N ALA A 345 7.12 1.76 -17.09
CA ALA A 345 6.60 2.44 -15.90
C ALA A 345 6.01 1.43 -14.92
N SER A 346 6.13 1.69 -13.61
CA SER A 346 5.47 0.92 -12.57
C SER A 346 4.90 1.82 -11.48
N PHE A 347 3.73 1.44 -11.00
CA PHE A 347 3.01 2.07 -9.91
C PHE A 347 2.95 1.06 -8.77
N THR A 348 3.62 1.37 -7.66
CA THR A 348 3.76 0.44 -6.53
C THR A 348 3.33 1.08 -5.21
N ARG A 349 2.89 0.24 -4.27
CA ARG A 349 2.48 0.55 -2.88
C ARG A 349 1.21 1.36 -2.73
N VAL A 350 1.08 2.47 -3.45
CA VAL A 350 -0.11 3.34 -3.43
C VAL A 350 -1.04 3.02 -4.60
N GLY A 351 -2.29 3.48 -4.50
CA GLY A 351 -3.22 3.40 -5.62
C GLY A 351 -2.72 4.21 -6.82
N TRP A 352 -3.11 3.77 -8.01
CA TRP A 352 -2.91 4.47 -9.28
C TRP A 352 -4.26 4.90 -9.83
N GLU A 353 -4.28 5.97 -10.62
CA GLU A 353 -5.48 6.40 -11.34
C GLU A 353 -5.38 6.07 -12.84
N PRO A 354 -6.51 5.75 -13.51
CA PRO A 354 -6.50 5.38 -14.92
C PRO A 354 -5.78 6.38 -15.83
N GLU A 355 -5.89 7.67 -15.55
CA GLU A 355 -5.27 8.75 -16.31
C GLU A 355 -3.74 8.69 -16.25
N GLU A 356 -3.17 8.32 -15.10
CA GLU A 356 -1.72 8.17 -14.93
C GLU A 356 -1.20 6.99 -15.75
N VAL A 357 -1.96 5.89 -15.78
CA VAL A 357 -1.62 4.69 -16.55
C VAL A 357 -1.74 4.95 -18.06
N LEU A 358 -2.77 5.68 -18.49
CA LEU A 358 -2.91 6.10 -19.90
C LEU A 358 -1.72 6.96 -20.35
N ALA A 359 -1.32 7.94 -19.56
CA ALA A 359 -0.16 8.77 -19.86
C ALA A 359 1.16 7.97 -19.91
N ALA A 360 1.27 6.89 -19.13
CA ALA A 360 2.40 5.96 -19.22
C ALA A 360 2.34 5.10 -20.49
N LEU A 361 1.16 4.62 -20.88
CA LEU A 361 0.95 3.83 -22.11
C LEU A 361 1.22 4.63 -23.38
N ASP A 362 0.85 5.92 -23.41
CA ASP A 362 1.13 6.80 -24.55
C ASP A 362 2.64 6.94 -24.77
N ARG A 363 3.41 7.07 -23.67
CA ARG A 363 4.88 7.09 -23.73
C ARG A 363 5.47 5.76 -24.20
N ALA A 364 4.91 4.64 -23.75
CA ALA A 364 5.36 3.29 -24.14
C ALA A 364 5.01 2.91 -25.59
N SER A 365 4.02 3.58 -26.19
CA SER A 365 3.59 3.36 -27.58
C SER A 365 4.38 4.21 -28.59
N GLY A 366 5.04 5.28 -28.12
CA GLY A 366 5.87 6.17 -28.94
C GLY A 366 7.35 5.78 -29.02
N SER A 367 7.77 4.76 -28.28
CA SER A 367 9.12 4.14 -28.29
C SER A 367 9.15 2.88 -29.13
#